data_AF-A0A6I3MXT5-F1
#
_entry.id   AF-A0A6I3MXT5-F1
#
_cell.length_a   1.000
_cell.length_b   1.000
_cell.length_c   1.000
_cell.angle_alpha   90.00
_cell.angle_beta   90.00
_cell.angle_gamma   90.00
#
_symmetry.space_group_name_H-M   'P 1'
#
loop_
_entity.id
_entity.type
_entity.pdbx_description
1 polymer ?
#
loop_
_entity_poly.entity_id
_entity_poly.type
_entity_poly.pdbx_seq_one_letter_code
_entity_poly.pdbx_strand_id
1 'polypeptide(L)'
;MKRIQKTIIFLLTLSLVSIYAQNPKQLKYSVKKTERTETKKDSDGTHYISTLQIDSIVGDSLHTIITKKTTTTRVNGNSTETKVVSSTTKTVKENKTTEN
;
A
#
# COMPACT_ATOMS: atom_id res chain seq x y z
N MET A 1 2.05 -54.47 -24.32
CA MET A 1 2.68 -53.79 -23.16
C MET A 1 3.12 -52.34 -23.44
N LYS A 2 3.46 -51.94 -24.67
CA LYS A 2 3.98 -50.58 -24.98
C LYS A 2 3.03 -49.40 -24.70
N ARG A 3 1.70 -49.61 -24.69
CA ARG A 3 0.71 -48.53 -24.46
C ARG A 3 0.54 -48.19 -22.98
N ILE A 4 0.50 -49.19 -22.10
CA ILE A 4 0.32 -49.02 -20.65
C ILE A 4 1.51 -48.25 -20.05
N GLN A 5 2.74 -48.57 -20.47
CA GLN A 5 3.92 -47.81 -20.02
C GLN A 5 3.88 -46.33 -20.40
N LYS A 6 3.40 -46.00 -21.61
CA LYS A 6 3.26 -44.59 -22.04
C LYS A 6 2.25 -43.83 -21.18
N THR A 7 1.14 -44.47 -20.83
CA THR A 7 0.12 -43.87 -19.96
C THR A 7 0.66 -43.61 -18.55
N ILE A 8 1.43 -44.54 -17.99
CA ILE A 8 2.03 -44.38 -16.66
C ILE A 8 3.04 -43.22 -16.66
N ILE A 9 3.91 -43.16 -17.68
CA ILE A 9 4.89 -42.07 -17.81
C ILE A 9 4.19 -40.72 -17.95
N PHE A 10 3.12 -40.64 -18.75
CA PHE A 10 2.34 -39.42 -18.93
C PHE A 10 1.69 -38.94 -17.62
N LEU A 11 1.04 -39.83 -16.88
CA LEU A 11 0.48 -39.51 -15.56
C LEU A 11 1.56 -39.01 -14.58
N LEU A 12 2.75 -39.63 -14.60
CA LEU A 12 3.86 -39.24 -13.74
C LEU A 12 4.38 -37.83 -14.09
N THR A 13 4.45 -37.49 -15.37
CA THR A 13 4.88 -36.15 -15.79
C THR A 13 3.84 -35.07 -15.45
N LEU A 14 2.55 -35.40 -15.54
CA LEU A 14 1.47 -34.44 -15.26
C LEU A 14 1.38 -34.10 -13.75
N SER A 15 1.65 -35.07 -12.88
CA SER A 15 1.70 -34.83 -11.43
C SER A 15 2.88 -33.94 -11.02
N LEU A 16 4.05 -34.12 -11.65
CA LEU A 16 5.22 -33.29 -11.39
C LEU A 16 5.01 -31.83 -11.81
N VAL A 17 4.39 -31.57 -12.97
CA VAL A 17 4.08 -30.21 -13.44
C VAL A 17 3.13 -29.48 -12.47
N SER A 18 2.21 -30.21 -11.84
CA SER A 18 1.25 -29.63 -10.89
C SER A 18 1.91 -29.13 -9.60
N ILE A 19 2.99 -29.80 -9.13
CA ILE A 19 3.71 -29.42 -7.91
C ILE A 19 4.49 -28.11 -8.12
N TYR A 20 5.09 -27.90 -9.29
CA TYR A 20 5.85 -26.67 -9.59
C TYR A 20 4.97 -25.44 -9.81
N ALA A 21 3.71 -25.62 -10.22
CA ALA A 21 2.79 -24.51 -10.51
C ALA A 21 2.04 -23.97 -9.26
N GLN A 22 2.07 -24.69 -8.13
CA GLN A 22 1.22 -24.41 -6.97
C GLN A 22 1.73 -23.36 -5.97
N ASN A 23 2.83 -22.67 -6.26
CA ASN A 23 3.28 -21.56 -5.42
C ASN A 23 3.03 -20.22 -6.13
N PRO A 24 1.78 -19.70 -6.15
CA PRO A 24 1.61 -18.29 -6.46
C PRO A 24 2.42 -17.53 -5.41
N LYS A 25 3.46 -16.82 -5.83
CA LYS A 25 4.20 -15.91 -4.95
C LYS A 25 3.15 -15.00 -4.31
N GLN A 26 2.92 -15.16 -3.01
CA GLN A 26 2.06 -14.24 -2.27
C GLN A 26 2.72 -12.86 -2.39
N LEU A 27 2.07 -11.97 -3.14
CA LEU A 27 2.49 -10.59 -3.27
C LEU A 27 2.50 -9.98 -1.87
N LYS A 28 3.71 -9.70 -1.36
CA LYS A 28 3.86 -9.08 -0.05
C LYS A 28 3.76 -7.57 -0.23
N TYR A 29 2.76 -6.98 0.40
CA TYR A 29 2.64 -5.53 0.49
C TYR A 29 3.00 -5.07 1.90
N SER A 30 3.80 -4.02 1.99
CA SER A 30 4.06 -3.29 3.22
C SER A 30 3.38 -1.93 3.13
N VAL A 31 2.59 -1.60 4.14
CA VAL A 31 1.96 -0.29 4.28
C VAL A 31 2.71 0.47 5.37
N LYS A 32 3.30 1.61 5.01
CA LYS A 32 3.86 2.56 5.97
C LYS A 32 2.91 3.75 6.09
N LYS A 33 2.41 3.99 7.30
CA LYS A 33 1.57 5.15 7.62
C LYS A 33 2.36 6.10 8.52
N THR A 34 2.47 7.35 8.12
CA THR A 34 3.00 8.44 8.95
C THR A 34 1.93 9.50 9.11
N GLU A 35 1.69 9.93 10.34
CA GLU A 35 0.69 10.94 10.65
C GLU A 35 1.33 12.04 11.49
N ARG A 36 1.09 13.29 11.12
CA ARG A 36 1.50 14.48 11.89
C ARG A 36 0.28 15.33 12.14
N THR A 37 0.11 15.76 13.39
CA THR A 37 -1.01 16.60 13.79
C THR A 37 -0.47 17.86 14.43
N GLU A 38 -0.96 19.00 13.97
CA GLU A 38 -0.67 20.31 14.52
C GLU A 38 -1.96 20.95 15.00
N THR A 39 -1.93 21.51 16.21
CA THR A 39 -3.07 22.19 16.81
C THR A 39 -2.71 23.64 17.07
N LYS A 40 -3.55 24.56 16.59
CA LYS A 40 -3.44 25.99 16.86
C LYS A 40 -4.72 26.49 17.53
N LYS A 41 -4.59 27.46 18.43
CA LYS A 41 -5.71 28.20 19.02
C LYS A 41 -5.57 29.67 18.62
N ASP A 42 -6.64 30.25 18.09
CA ASP A 42 -6.68 31.68 17.80
C ASP A 42 -7.18 32.47 19.03
N SER A 43 -7.01 33.80 19.00
CA SER A 43 -7.38 34.73 20.09
C SER A 43 -8.83 34.58 20.53
N ASP A 44 -9.71 34.23 19.60
CA ASP A 44 -11.15 34.15 19.81
C ASP A 44 -11.58 32.78 20.38
N GLY A 45 -10.62 31.94 20.77
CA GLY A 45 -10.85 30.63 21.36
C GLY A 45 -11.14 29.52 20.35
N THR A 46 -11.13 29.81 19.05
CA THR A 46 -11.29 28.79 17.99
C THR A 46 -10.05 27.90 17.91
N HIS A 47 -10.26 26.59 17.88
CA HIS A 47 -9.21 25.59 17.70
C HIS A 47 -9.14 25.12 16.24
N TYR A 48 -7.93 25.05 15.70
CA TYR A 48 -7.63 24.52 14.37
C TYR A 48 -6.73 23.31 14.53
N ILE A 49 -7.18 22.16 14.05
CA ILE A 49 -6.44 20.90 14.07
C ILE A 49 -6.12 20.56 12.62
N SER A 50 -4.84 20.59 12.25
CA SER A 50 -4.37 20.19 10.93
C SER A 50 -3.66 18.86 11.01
N THR A 51 -4.15 17.87 10.28
CA THR A 51 -3.55 16.54 10.20
C THR A 51 -2.99 16.33 8.81
N LEU A 52 -1.71 15.92 8.74
CA LEU A 52 -1.03 15.45 7.56
C LEU A 52 -0.85 13.93 7.67
N GLN A 53 -1.51 13.19 6.79
CA GLN A 53 -1.34 11.75 6.64
C GLN A 53 -0.53 11.45 5.38
N ILE A 54 0.51 10.63 5.53
CA ILE A 54 1.32 10.11 4.43
C ILE A 54 1.27 8.58 4.51
N ASP A 55 0.60 7.99 3.53
CA ASP A 55 0.52 6.54 3.37
C ASP A 55 1.41 6.12 2.20
N SER A 56 2.19 5.07 2.40
CA SER A 56 3.04 4.46 1.37
C SER A 56 2.74 2.98 1.26
N ILE A 57 2.43 2.51 0.06
CA ILE A 57 2.26 1.08 -0.23
C ILE A 57 3.44 0.63 -1.08
N VAL A 58 4.25 -0.26 -0.51
CA VAL A 58 5.39 -0.90 -1.17
C VAL A 58 5.02 -2.36 -1.39
N GLY A 59 4.93 -2.80 -2.64
CA GLY A 59 4.73 -4.21 -3.00
C GLY A 59 5.96 -4.79 -3.69
N ASP A 60 5.89 -6.03 -4.17
CA ASP A 60 6.96 -6.63 -5.00
C ASP A 60 7.14 -5.94 -6.37
N SER A 61 6.38 -4.88 -6.65
CA SER A 61 6.49 -4.07 -7.86
C SER A 61 7.56 -2.99 -7.69
N LEU A 62 8.25 -2.63 -8.78
CA LEU A 62 9.24 -1.54 -8.85
C LEU A 62 8.66 -0.15 -8.53
N HIS A 63 7.40 -0.05 -8.10
CA HIS A 63 6.67 1.20 -7.89
C HIS A 63 6.10 1.23 -6.48
N THR A 64 6.29 2.37 -5.82
CA THR A 64 5.69 2.71 -4.53
C THR A 64 4.57 3.71 -4.76
N ILE A 65 3.41 3.48 -4.16
CA ILE A 65 2.30 4.44 -4.17
C ILE A 65 2.39 5.27 -2.90
N ILE A 66 2.52 6.58 -3.04
CA ILE A 66 2.53 7.53 -1.93
C ILE A 66 1.27 8.39 -2.00
N THR A 67 0.46 8.34 -0.96
CA THR A 67 -0.72 9.20 -0.78
C THR A 67 -0.45 10.19 0.34
N LYS A 68 -0.60 11.47 0.05
CA LYS A 68 -0.48 12.59 0.99
C LYS A 68 -1.83 13.27 1.12
N LYS A 69 -2.39 13.31 2.33
CA LYS A 69 -3.66 13.98 2.61
C LYS A 69 -3.49 14.96 3.76
N THR A 70 -3.97 16.18 3.58
CA THR A 70 -4.03 17.19 4.62
C THR A 70 -5.48 17.55 4.90
N THR A 71 -5.89 17.40 6.15
CA THR A 71 -7.22 17.79 6.64
C THR A 71 -7.08 18.84 7.72
N THR A 72 -7.91 19.86 7.67
CA THR A 72 -8.01 20.86 8.75
C THR A 72 -9.42 20.79 9.32
N THR A 73 -9.50 20.64 10.63
CA THR A 73 -10.73 20.67 11.40
C THR A 73 -10.72 21.94 12.26
N ARG A 74 -11.75 22.76 12.09
CA ARG A 74 -12.03 23.93 12.90
C ARG A 74 -13.06 23.53 13.96
N VAL A 75 -12.76 23.83 15.21
CA VAL A 75 -13.68 23.63 16.34
C VAL A 75 -13.91 24.97 17.01
N ASN A 76 -15.17 25.40 17.09
CA ASN A 76 -15.58 26.63 17.76
C ASN A 76 -16.81 26.34 18.64
N GLY A 77 -16.61 26.20 19.94
CA GLY A 77 -17.65 25.74 20.86
C GLY A 77 -18.21 24.38 20.43
N ASN A 78 -19.53 24.32 20.19
CA ASN A 78 -20.20 23.10 19.71
C ASN A 78 -20.17 22.95 18.17
N SER A 79 -19.63 23.92 17.44
CA SER A 79 -19.52 23.84 15.98
C SER A 79 -18.19 23.20 15.57
N THR A 80 -18.25 22.22 14.68
CA THR A 80 -17.08 21.55 14.11
C THR A 80 -17.20 21.50 12.59
N GLU A 81 -16.18 22.02 11.90
CA GLU A 81 -16.09 22.01 10.44
C GLU A 81 -14.80 21.32 10.02
N THR A 82 -14.89 20.28 9.20
CA THR A 82 -13.72 19.57 8.66
C THR A 82 -13.61 19.79 7.17
N LYS A 83 -12.41 20.17 6.70
CA LYS A 83 -12.11 20.37 5.28
C LYS A 83 -10.86 19.61 4.88
N VAL A 84 -10.89 18.98 3.71
CA VAL A 84 -9.68 18.47 3.04
C VAL A 84 -9.00 19.64 2.35
N VAL A 85 -7.79 19.99 2.79
CA VAL A 85 -7.01 21.11 2.23
C VAL A 85 -6.21 20.66 1.02
N SER A 86 -5.66 19.45 1.06
CA SER A 86 -4.99 18.85 -0.09
C SER A 86 -5.07 17.33 -0.04
N SER A 87 -5.10 16.71 -1.22
CA SER A 87 -4.99 15.26 -1.38
C SER A 87 -4.19 15.00 -2.65
N THR A 88 -3.13 14.21 -2.55
CA THR A 88 -2.29 13.89 -3.69
C THR A 88 -1.89 12.43 -3.62
N THR A 89 -2.01 11.74 -4.75
CA THR A 89 -1.51 10.38 -4.91
C THR A 89 -0.46 10.38 -6.02
N LYS A 90 0.71 9.83 -5.75
CA LYS A 90 1.80 9.70 -6.72
C LYS A 90 2.32 8.28 -6.74
N THR A 91 2.58 7.79 -7.95
CA THR A 91 3.31 6.54 -8.17
C THR A 91 4.77 6.89 -8.42
N VAL A 92 5.66 6.40 -7.55
CA VAL A 92 7.10 6.65 -7.64
C VAL A 92 7.78 5.35 -8.05
N LYS A 93 8.62 5.40 -9.09
CA LYS A 93 9.50 4.27 -9.41
C LYS A 93 10.57 4.17 -8.32
N GLU A 94 10.70 3.00 -7.70
CA GLU A 94 11.78 2.71 -6.77
C GLU A 94 13.09 2.68 -7.56
N ASN A 95 13.91 3.72 -7.40
CA ASN A 95 15.26 3.70 -7.96
C ASN A 95 16.05 2.73 -7.10
N LYS A 96 16.33 1.52 -7.60
CA LYS A 96 17.31 0.63 -6.99
C LYS A 96 18.66 1.36 -7.01
N THR A 97 19.04 1.94 -5.88
CA THR A 97 20.45 2.24 -5.62
C THR A 97 21.14 0.89 -5.47
N THR A 98 21.72 0.39 -6.55
CA THR A 98 22.74 -0.65 -6.48
C THR A 98 23.94 -0.03 -5.78
N GLU A 99 24.08 -0.30 -4.48
CA GLU A 99 25.37 -0.17 -3.81
C GLU A 99 26.29 -1.23 -4.41
N ASN A 100 27.39 -0.78 -5.01
CA ASN A 100 28.51 -1.58 -5.49
C ASN A 100 29.38 -2.03 -4.32
#